data_AF-A0A6C0FFL0-F1
#
_entry.id   AF-A0A6C0FFL0-F1
#
_cell.length_a   1.000
_cell.length_b   1.000
_cell.length_c   1.000
_cell.angle_alpha   90.00
_cell.angle_beta   90.00
_cell.angle_gamma   90.00
#
_symmetry.space_group_name_H-M   'P 1'
#
loop_
_entity.id
_entity.type
_entity.pdbx_description
1 polymer ?
#
loop_
_entity_poly.entity_id
_entity_poly.type
_entity_poly.pdbx_seq_one_letter_code
_entity_poly.pdbx_strand_id
1 'polypeptide(L)'
;MVYFVSKENQNLLWNVIHNNSTIQIFLKNMSTDDKNHWFRSIIEHFYKKYGPVDLSFYQLKTINKEVIIYIIQYVQKQNNQIQNQSLSDNFQQIQTPAYEKNNREEEYISQFEMRQKEYNQMLEKKAPDEINFSENIEKDTPIQDMKALMKKHIEERDMDISWQNQNPKLTINEEQVSLETNTIDEIKHQIKNEKRKISWEDEIDYHEKYITLKENYSMLYEDYLQMKMNKII
;
A
#
# COMPACT_ATOMS: atom_id res chain seq x y z
N MET A 1 -1.38 -30.03 -5.07
CA MET A 1 -2.78 -29.90 -5.50
C MET A 1 -3.36 -28.66 -4.86
N VAL A 2 -4.15 -27.87 -5.59
CA VAL A 2 -4.70 -26.62 -5.05
C VAL A 2 -6.20 -26.58 -5.27
N TYR A 3 -6.93 -26.26 -4.22
CA TYR A 3 -8.39 -26.11 -4.25
C TYR A 3 -8.76 -24.64 -4.33
N PHE A 4 -9.80 -24.33 -5.09
CA PHE A 4 -10.37 -22.97 -5.14
C PHE A 4 -10.84 -22.50 -3.76
N VAL A 5 -11.41 -23.41 -2.96
CA VAL A 5 -11.95 -23.15 -1.62
C VAL A 5 -10.87 -23.30 -0.53
N SER A 6 -9.58 -23.36 -0.88
CA SER A 6 -8.53 -23.37 0.14
C SER A 6 -8.53 -22.06 0.94
N LYS A 7 -8.18 -22.14 2.23
CA LYS A 7 -8.11 -20.97 3.11
C LYS A 7 -7.14 -19.92 2.57
N GLU A 8 -6.02 -20.37 2.02
CA GLU A 8 -5.00 -19.50 1.43
C GLU A 8 -5.54 -18.73 0.22
N ASN A 9 -6.21 -19.40 -0.71
CA ASN A 9 -6.77 -18.77 -1.90
C ASN A 9 -7.90 -17.79 -1.56
N GLN A 10 -8.77 -18.15 -0.62
CA GLN A 10 -9.85 -17.27 -0.16
C GLN A 10 -9.30 -16.02 0.55
N ASN A 11 -8.26 -16.16 1.37
CA ASN A 11 -7.58 -15.02 1.98
C ASN A 11 -6.94 -14.11 0.94
N LEU A 12 -6.31 -14.68 -0.10
CA LEU A 12 -5.76 -13.90 -1.21
C LEU A 12 -6.86 -13.09 -1.90
N LEU A 13 -7.97 -13.74 -2.28
CA LEU A 13 -9.10 -13.08 -2.92
C LEU A 13 -9.68 -11.98 -2.03
N TRP A 14 -9.89 -12.29 -0.74
CA TRP A 14 -10.38 -11.33 0.24
C TRP A 14 -9.48 -10.09 0.32
N ASN A 15 -8.17 -10.28 0.43
CA ASN A 15 -7.21 -9.17 0.51
C ASN A 15 -7.20 -8.33 -0.78
N VAL A 16 -7.23 -8.98 -1.95
CA VAL A 16 -7.26 -8.29 -3.25
C VAL A 16 -8.53 -7.44 -3.39
N ILE A 17 -9.67 -7.96 -2.94
CA ILE A 17 -10.94 -7.23 -2.93
C ILE A 17 -10.88 -6.02 -2.00
N HIS A 18 -10.34 -6.19 -0.80
CA HIS A 18 -10.24 -5.13 0.19
C HIS A 18 -9.21 -4.07 -0.20
N ASN A 19 -8.23 -4.37 -1.04
CA ASN A 19 -7.29 -3.36 -1.54
C ASN A 19 -7.87 -2.47 -2.64
N ASN A 20 -9.02 -2.83 -3.23
CA ASN A 20 -9.67 -2.06 -4.28
C ASN A 20 -10.59 -0.97 -3.70
N SER A 21 -10.31 0.31 -4.00
CA SER A 21 -11.06 1.44 -3.44
C SER A 21 -12.55 1.45 -3.83
N THR A 22 -12.89 1.08 -5.07
CA THR A 22 -14.27 1.01 -5.54
C THR A 22 -15.08 -0.01 -4.74
N ILE A 23 -14.48 -1.16 -4.44
CA ILE A 23 -15.12 -2.20 -3.65
C ILE A 23 -15.17 -1.79 -2.17
N GLN A 24 -14.13 -1.16 -1.62
CA GLN A 24 -14.18 -0.61 -0.26
C GLN A 24 -15.34 0.37 -0.06
N ILE A 25 -15.58 1.27 -1.02
CA ILE A 25 -16.69 2.23 -0.96
C ILE A 25 -18.04 1.48 -0.90
N PHE A 26 -18.21 0.44 -1.74
CA PHE A 26 -19.40 -0.41 -1.70
C PHE A 26 -19.56 -1.13 -0.37
N LEU A 27 -18.47 -1.68 0.18
CA LEU A 27 -18.49 -2.40 1.45
C LEU A 27 -18.63 -1.48 2.66
N LYS A 28 -18.40 -0.16 2.54
CA LYS A 28 -18.52 0.78 3.68
C LYS A 28 -19.93 0.79 4.28
N ASN A 29 -20.95 0.60 3.44
CA ASN A 29 -22.35 0.66 3.85
C ASN A 29 -22.90 -0.69 4.33
N MET A 30 -22.07 -1.74 4.37
CA MET A 30 -22.44 -3.11 4.67
C MET A 30 -21.93 -3.51 6.07
N SER A 31 -22.72 -4.26 6.84
CA SER A 31 -22.27 -4.79 8.13
C SER A 31 -21.16 -5.84 7.93
N THR A 32 -20.39 -6.16 8.97
CA THR A 32 -19.34 -7.19 8.88
C THR A 32 -19.90 -8.57 8.53
N ASP A 33 -21.07 -8.92 9.04
CA ASP A 33 -21.74 -10.20 8.74
C ASP A 33 -22.21 -10.25 7.28
N ASP A 34 -22.82 -9.17 6.80
CA ASP A 34 -23.29 -9.06 5.41
C ASP A 34 -22.12 -9.15 4.40
N LYS A 35 -20.94 -8.59 4.73
CA LYS A 35 -19.73 -8.72 3.90
C LYS A 35 -19.28 -10.17 3.75
N ASN A 36 -19.29 -10.90 4.86
CA ASN A 36 -18.92 -12.31 4.87
C ASN A 36 -19.93 -13.14 4.10
N HIS A 37 -21.23 -12.87 4.28
CA HIS A 37 -22.30 -13.54 3.54
C HIS A 37 -22.23 -13.28 2.04
N TRP A 38 -22.00 -12.02 1.65
CA TRP A 38 -21.81 -11.61 0.27
C TRP A 38 -20.62 -12.32 -0.36
N PHE A 39 -19.45 -12.28 0.27
CA PHE A 39 -18.26 -12.95 -0.25
C PHE A 39 -18.47 -14.48 -0.35
N ARG A 40 -19.08 -15.09 0.67
CA ARG A 40 -19.42 -16.52 0.64
C ARG A 40 -20.33 -16.88 -0.52
N SER A 41 -21.32 -16.03 -0.83
CA SER A 41 -22.24 -16.25 -1.95
C SER A 41 -21.51 -16.23 -3.30
N ILE A 42 -20.51 -15.36 -3.45
CA ILE A 42 -19.66 -15.32 -4.65
C ILE A 42 -18.80 -16.58 -4.74
N ILE A 43 -18.13 -16.96 -3.66
CA ILE A 43 -17.33 -18.19 -3.64
C ILE A 43 -18.19 -19.42 -3.94
N GLU A 44 -19.41 -19.49 -3.40
CA GLU A 44 -20.36 -20.58 -3.69
C GLU A 44 -20.76 -20.64 -5.16
N HIS A 45 -21.01 -19.50 -5.80
CA HIS A 45 -21.32 -19.43 -7.24
C HIS A 45 -20.19 -20.02 -8.09
N PHE A 46 -18.95 -19.62 -7.82
CA PHE A 46 -17.78 -20.10 -8.55
C PHE A 46 -17.43 -21.55 -8.19
N TYR A 47 -17.66 -21.97 -6.95
CA TYR A 47 -17.49 -23.35 -6.54
C TYR A 47 -18.45 -24.31 -7.24
N LYS A 48 -19.73 -23.92 -7.41
CA LYS A 48 -20.70 -24.71 -8.19
C LYS A 48 -20.30 -24.84 -9.66
N LYS A 49 -19.67 -23.81 -10.22
CA LYS A 49 -19.25 -23.76 -11.62
C LYS A 49 -18.01 -24.63 -11.89
N TYR A 50 -17.02 -24.59 -10.99
CA TYR A 50 -15.73 -25.26 -11.18
C TYR A 50 -15.60 -26.58 -10.41
N GLY A 51 -16.55 -26.89 -9.52
CA GLY A 51 -16.64 -28.13 -8.77
C GLY A 51 -15.51 -28.35 -7.76
N PRO A 52 -15.55 -29.48 -7.02
CA PRO A 52 -14.47 -29.96 -6.16
C PRO A 52 -13.36 -30.63 -6.99
N VAL A 53 -12.89 -29.98 -8.05
CA VAL A 53 -11.86 -30.53 -8.92
C VAL A 53 -10.49 -30.10 -8.39
N ASP A 54 -9.50 -30.99 -8.46
CA ASP A 54 -8.10 -30.64 -8.25
C ASP A 54 -7.66 -29.71 -9.38
N LEU A 55 -7.46 -28.43 -9.08
CA LEU A 55 -7.10 -27.43 -10.07
C LEU A 55 -5.59 -27.35 -10.22
N SER A 56 -5.14 -27.20 -11.46
CA SER A 56 -3.78 -26.72 -11.73
C SER A 56 -3.64 -25.27 -11.26
N PHE A 57 -2.43 -24.87 -10.87
CA PHE A 57 -2.13 -23.48 -10.50
C PHE A 57 -2.55 -22.48 -11.59
N TYR A 58 -2.38 -22.86 -12.87
CA TYR A 58 -2.82 -22.04 -13.99
C TYR A 58 -4.34 -21.85 -14.02
N GLN A 59 -5.10 -22.94 -13.83
CA GLN A 59 -6.56 -22.91 -13.81
C GLN A 59 -7.07 -22.09 -12.63
N LEU A 60 -6.45 -22.26 -11.45
CA LEU A 60 -6.77 -21.47 -10.26
C LEU A 60 -6.57 -19.97 -10.50
N LYS A 61 -5.43 -19.60 -11.10
CA LYS A 61 -5.14 -18.19 -11.44
C LYS A 61 -6.18 -17.63 -12.41
N THR A 62 -6.58 -18.40 -13.42
CA THR A 62 -7.62 -17.99 -14.38
C THR A 62 -8.96 -17.80 -13.68
N ILE A 63 -9.37 -18.74 -12.82
CA ILE A 63 -10.61 -18.66 -12.05
C ILE A 63 -10.58 -17.44 -11.11
N ASN A 64 -9.47 -17.19 -10.42
CA ASN A 64 -9.33 -16.03 -9.53
C ASN A 64 -9.49 -14.71 -10.29
N LYS A 65 -8.94 -14.60 -11.52
CA LYS A 65 -9.16 -13.42 -12.37
C LYS A 65 -10.63 -13.25 -12.72
N GLU A 66 -11.32 -14.32 -13.09
CA GLU A 66 -12.75 -14.27 -13.39
C GLU A 66 -13.59 -13.85 -12.19
N VAL A 67 -13.28 -14.35 -11.00
CA VAL A 67 -13.94 -13.96 -9.74
C VAL A 67 -13.80 -12.46 -9.50
N ILE A 68 -12.59 -11.93 -9.65
CA ILE A 68 -12.32 -10.50 -9.44
C ILE A 68 -13.07 -9.65 -10.48
N ILE A 69 -13.06 -10.05 -11.76
CA ILE A 69 -13.81 -9.36 -12.81
C ILE A 69 -15.30 -9.34 -12.49
N TYR A 70 -15.85 -10.49 -12.09
CA TYR A 70 -17.26 -10.61 -11.69
C TYR A 70 -17.60 -9.68 -10.52
N ILE A 71 -16.76 -9.63 -9.49
CA ILE A 71 -16.96 -8.76 -8.32
C ILE A 71 -16.98 -7.29 -8.75
N ILE A 72 -16.02 -6.87 -9.57
CA ILE A 72 -15.93 -5.48 -10.04
C ILE A 72 -17.20 -5.11 -10.83
N GLN A 73 -17.63 -5.97 -11.76
CA GLN A 73 -18.84 -5.73 -12.55
C GLN A 73 -20.11 -5.69 -11.68
N TYR A 74 -20.21 -6.60 -10.71
CA TYR A 74 -21.31 -6.62 -9.75
C TYR A 74 -21.38 -5.32 -8.95
N VAL A 75 -20.25 -4.89 -8.36
CA VAL A 75 -20.16 -3.65 -7.56
C VAL A 75 -20.48 -2.41 -8.41
N GLN A 76 -19.95 -2.32 -9.62
CA GLN A 76 -20.24 -1.21 -10.53
C GLN A 76 -21.73 -1.11 -10.86
N LYS A 77 -22.39 -2.24 -11.12
CA LYS A 77 -23.83 -2.28 -11.38
C LYS A 77 -24.64 -1.80 -10.18
N GLN A 78 -24.28 -2.21 -8.96
CA GLN A 78 -24.95 -1.77 -7.74
C GLN A 78 -24.76 -0.27 -7.48
N ASN A 79 -23.53 0.25 -7.66
CA ASN A 79 -23.25 1.67 -7.49
C ASN A 79 -24.03 2.56 -8.48
N ASN A 80 -24.22 2.11 -9.72
CA ASN A 80 -25.03 2.82 -10.72
C ASN A 80 -26.53 2.83 -10.38
N GLN A 81 -27.04 1.87 -9.61
CA GLN A 81 -28.43 1.88 -9.15
C GLN A 81 -28.66 2.92 -8.05
N ILE A 82 -27.67 3.12 -7.16
CA ILE A 82 -27.75 4.09 -6.06
C ILE A 82 -27.77 5.54 -6.60
N GLN A 83 -27.04 5.83 -7.68
CA GLN A 83 -26.99 7.17 -8.31
C GLN A 83 -28.29 7.55 -9.05
N ASN A 84 -29.09 6.57 -9.51
CA ASN A 84 -30.28 6.81 -10.32
C ASN A 84 -31.59 6.86 -9.50
N GLN A 85 -31.52 6.69 -8.18
CA GLN A 85 -32.71 6.66 -7.30
C GLN A 85 -32.95 7.96 -6.51
N SER A 86 -32.11 8.98 -6.70
CA SER A 86 -32.25 10.29 -6.03
C SER A 86 -32.79 11.38 -6.97
N LEU A 87 -33.86 11.09 -7.71
CA LEU A 87 -34.60 12.09 -8.50
C LEU A 87 -36.12 11.84 -8.40
N SER A 88 -36.65 11.75 -7.17
CA SER A 88 -38.08 12.00 -6.94
C SER A 88 -38.32 12.48 -5.51
N ASP A 89 -38.89 13.68 -5.46
CA ASP A 89 -39.84 14.19 -4.47
C ASP A 89 -39.39 14.86 -3.15
N ASN A 90 -39.91 16.08 -3.02
CA ASN A 90 -40.12 16.93 -1.84
C ASN A 90 -38.95 17.79 -1.34
N PHE A 91 -38.90 19.00 -1.91
CA PHE A 91 -38.24 20.17 -1.35
C PHE A 91 -38.86 20.56 0.01
N GLN A 92 -38.17 20.20 1.09
CA GLN A 92 -38.18 20.97 2.35
C GLN A 92 -36.73 21.39 2.58
N GLN A 93 -36.48 22.70 2.61
CA GLN A 93 -35.15 23.30 2.71
C GLN A 93 -34.54 22.98 4.08
N ILE A 94 -33.67 21.97 4.14
CA ILE A 94 -32.78 21.72 5.27
C ILE A 94 -31.55 22.61 5.07
N GLN A 95 -31.22 23.45 6.06
CA GLN A 95 -29.94 24.17 6.11
C GLN A 95 -28.81 23.16 6.37
N THR A 96 -28.34 22.49 5.33
CA THR A 96 -27.10 21.73 5.37
C THR A 96 -25.92 22.66 5.10
N PRO A 97 -24.75 22.46 5.75
CA PRO A 97 -23.54 23.23 5.45
C PRO A 97 -23.18 23.11 3.96
N ALA A 98 -22.55 24.15 3.42
CA ALA A 98 -22.24 24.26 2.00
C ALA A 98 -21.50 23.00 1.51
N TYR A 99 -21.96 22.46 0.38
CA TYR A 99 -21.34 21.31 -0.29
C TYR A 99 -19.87 21.63 -0.59
N GLU A 100 -18.94 20.95 0.09
CA GLU A 100 -17.52 21.02 -0.25
C GLU A 100 -17.33 20.40 -1.63
N LYS A 101 -16.89 21.23 -2.59
CA LYS A 101 -16.56 20.76 -3.93
C LYS A 101 -15.47 19.67 -3.81
N ASN A 102 -15.68 18.55 -4.49
CA ASN A 102 -14.76 17.41 -4.46
C ASN A 102 -13.45 17.80 -5.18
N ASN A 103 -12.47 18.29 -4.43
CA ASN A 103 -11.17 18.77 -4.94
C ASN A 103 -10.15 17.64 -5.15
N ARG A 104 -10.59 16.37 -5.12
CA ARG A 104 -9.69 15.21 -5.21
C ARG A 104 -8.88 15.19 -6.51
N GLU A 105 -9.46 15.62 -7.63
CA GLU A 105 -8.75 15.71 -8.91
C GLU A 105 -7.65 16.78 -8.88
N GLU A 106 -7.93 17.95 -8.28
CA GLU A 106 -6.97 19.04 -8.13
C GLU A 106 -5.80 18.64 -7.22
N GLU A 107 -6.07 17.89 -6.14
CA GLU A 107 -5.05 17.31 -5.26
C GLU A 107 -4.14 16.32 -6.00
N TYR A 108 -4.71 15.45 -6.84
CA TYR A 108 -3.92 14.50 -7.63
C TYR A 108 -3.01 15.20 -8.63
N ILE A 109 -3.52 16.23 -9.31
CA ILE A 109 -2.74 17.04 -10.26
C ILE A 109 -1.59 17.74 -9.53
N SER A 110 -1.87 18.38 -8.40
CA SER A 110 -0.85 19.06 -7.59
C SER A 110 0.26 18.12 -7.13
N GLN A 111 -0.09 16.93 -6.61
CA GLN A 111 0.91 15.94 -6.19
C GLN A 111 1.75 15.42 -7.36
N PHE A 112 1.14 15.25 -8.54
CA PHE A 112 1.85 14.81 -9.73
C PHE A 112 2.88 15.86 -10.17
N GLU A 113 2.48 17.12 -10.27
CA GLU A 113 3.37 18.23 -10.62
C GLU A 113 4.53 18.37 -9.62
N MET A 114 4.25 18.21 -8.33
CA MET A 114 5.26 18.26 -7.27
C MET A 114 6.32 17.15 -7.45
N ARG A 115 5.88 15.90 -7.65
CA ARG A 115 6.80 14.76 -7.88
C ARG A 115 7.61 14.93 -9.15
N GLN A 116 7.02 15.48 -10.22
CA GLN A 116 7.74 15.74 -11.46
C GLN A 116 8.85 16.78 -11.26
N LYS A 117 8.58 17.85 -10.50
CA LYS A 117 9.61 18.85 -10.14
C LYS A 117 10.72 18.24 -9.28
N GLU A 118 10.36 17.47 -8.27
CA GLU A 118 11.32 16.78 -7.40
C GLU A 118 12.23 15.83 -8.20
N TYR A 119 11.65 15.03 -9.09
CA TYR A 119 12.39 14.13 -9.97
C TYR A 119 13.40 14.88 -10.86
N ASN A 120 12.96 16.00 -11.45
CA ASN A 120 13.85 16.85 -12.25
C ASN A 120 14.99 17.44 -11.40
N GLN A 121 14.71 17.86 -10.17
CA GLN A 121 15.73 18.36 -9.24
C GLN A 121 16.75 17.28 -8.84
N MET A 122 16.32 16.02 -8.69
CA MET A 122 17.22 14.91 -8.39
C MET A 122 18.10 14.52 -9.59
N LEU A 123 17.59 14.71 -10.81
CA LEU A 123 18.36 14.50 -12.04
C LEU A 123 19.38 15.61 -12.31
N GLU A 124 19.07 16.84 -11.87
CA GLU A 124 19.98 17.97 -11.92
C GLU A 124 21.16 17.76 -10.96
N LYS A 125 22.16 17.02 -11.42
CA LYS A 125 23.45 16.90 -10.72
C LYS A 125 24.19 18.23 -10.79
N LYS A 126 23.94 19.12 -9.82
CA LYS A 126 24.87 20.23 -9.57
C LYS A 126 26.21 19.65 -9.16
N ALA A 127 27.29 20.09 -9.80
CA ALA A 127 28.63 19.74 -9.34
C ALA A 127 28.75 20.22 -7.88
N PRO A 128 29.26 19.39 -6.95
CA PRO A 128 29.52 19.84 -5.60
C PRO A 128 30.40 21.09 -5.64
N ASP A 129 30.08 22.08 -4.81
CA ASP A 129 30.95 23.24 -4.65
C ASP A 129 32.34 22.75 -4.22
N GLU A 130 33.39 23.35 -4.79
CA GLU A 130 34.77 23.00 -4.45
C GLU A 130 34.97 23.16 -2.95
N ILE A 131 35.36 22.07 -2.28
CA ILE A 131 35.57 22.07 -0.83
C ILE A 131 36.86 22.85 -0.56
N ASN A 132 36.70 24.11 -0.17
CA ASN A 132 37.79 24.90 0.35
C ASN A 132 38.03 24.53 1.83
N PHE A 133 39.08 23.75 2.09
CA PHE A 133 39.51 23.38 3.45
C PHE A 133 40.28 24.50 4.17
N SER A 134 40.45 25.66 3.53
CA SER A 134 41.04 26.81 4.20
C SER A 134 40.04 27.41 5.18
N GLU A 135 40.55 27.92 6.30
CA GLU A 135 39.77 28.62 7.31
C GLU A 135 39.00 29.78 6.66
N ASN A 136 37.67 29.76 6.75
CA ASN A 136 36.81 30.83 6.24
C ASN A 136 36.81 32.00 7.22
N ILE A 137 37.84 32.84 7.14
CA ILE A 137 38.03 34.03 7.99
C ILE A 137 36.82 34.99 7.93
N GLU A 138 36.04 34.98 6.84
CA GLU A 138 34.83 35.79 6.68
C GLU A 138 33.60 35.25 7.43
N LYS A 139 33.53 33.94 7.68
CA LYS A 139 32.39 33.30 8.37
C LYS A 139 32.61 33.18 9.87
N ASP A 140 33.87 33.14 10.31
CA ASP A 140 34.24 33.15 11.72
C ASP A 140 34.33 34.60 12.25
N THR A 141 33.23 35.34 12.10
CA THR A 141 33.10 36.66 12.72
C THR A 141 32.47 36.49 14.11
N PRO A 142 32.90 37.28 15.11
CA PRO A 142 32.25 37.29 16.42
C PRO A 142 30.75 37.52 16.26
N ILE A 143 29.92 36.75 16.99
CA ILE A 143 28.46 36.82 16.93
C ILE A 143 28.00 38.26 17.17
N GLN A 144 27.55 38.94 16.11
CA GLN A 144 27.16 40.35 16.19
C GLN A 144 25.77 40.55 16.82
N ASP A 145 24.85 39.59 16.64
CA ASP A 145 23.47 39.68 17.11
C ASP A 145 22.96 38.34 17.70
N MET A 146 22.98 38.26 19.03
CA MET A 146 22.46 37.11 19.80
C MET A 146 20.97 36.86 19.55
N LYS A 147 20.18 37.90 19.25
CA LYS A 147 18.74 37.76 19.02
C LYS A 147 18.48 37.09 17.67
N ALA A 148 19.23 37.48 16.65
CA ALA A 148 19.19 36.83 15.34
C ALA A 148 19.61 35.35 15.43
N LEU A 149 20.67 35.06 16.20
CA LEU A 149 21.12 33.69 16.43
C LEU A 149 20.08 32.84 17.15
N MET A 150 19.48 33.36 18.22
CA MET A 150 18.44 32.65 18.96
C MET A 150 17.20 32.40 18.10
N LYS A 151 16.79 33.38 17.29
CA LYS A 151 15.69 33.22 16.34
C LYS A 151 15.97 32.11 15.33
N LYS A 152 17.17 32.08 14.76
CA LYS A 152 17.59 31.04 13.81
C LYS A 152 17.50 29.63 14.43
N HIS A 153 17.99 29.45 15.65
CA HIS A 153 17.90 28.16 16.33
C HIS A 153 16.49 27.75 16.74
N ILE A 154 15.60 28.72 17.00
CA ILE A 154 14.18 28.43 17.21
C ILE A 154 13.56 27.94 15.90
N GLU A 155 13.81 28.63 14.79
CA GLU A 155 13.30 28.25 13.46
C GLU A 155 13.82 26.86 13.03
N GLU A 156 15.10 26.56 13.24
CA GLU A 156 15.68 25.22 12.97
C GLU A 156 14.99 24.14 13.80
N ARG A 157 14.79 24.38 15.10
CA ARG A 157 14.08 23.43 15.98
C ARG A 157 12.63 23.22 15.54
N ASP A 158 11.94 24.29 15.15
CA ASP A 158 10.54 24.21 14.70
C ASP A 158 10.43 23.43 13.39
N MET A 159 11.38 23.60 12.46
CA MET A 159 11.44 22.80 11.23
C MET A 159 11.66 21.32 11.53
N ASP A 160 12.61 20.98 12.41
CA ASP A 160 12.88 19.58 12.79
C ASP A 160 11.66 18.92 13.45
N ILE A 161 10.96 19.64 14.33
CA ILE A 161 9.72 19.17 14.96
C ILE A 161 8.62 18.92 13.91
N SER A 162 8.52 19.79 12.90
CA SER A 162 7.52 19.65 11.84
C SER A 162 7.73 18.37 11.01
N TRP A 163 8.98 18.00 10.71
CA TRP A 163 9.32 16.76 10.01
C TRP A 163 8.94 15.51 10.81
N GLN A 164 9.08 15.54 12.14
CA GLN A 164 8.71 14.42 13.00
C GLN A 164 7.20 14.19 13.06
N ASN A 165 6.41 15.27 13.00
CA ASN A 165 4.94 15.21 13.08
C ASN A 165 4.26 14.72 11.78
N GLN A 166 4.99 14.63 10.66
CA GLN A 166 4.47 14.11 9.40
C GLN A 166 4.44 12.57 9.33
N ASN A 167 5.09 11.89 10.28
CA ASN A 167 4.99 10.44 10.40
C ASN A 167 3.68 10.07 11.10
N PRO A 168 2.92 9.07 10.60
CA PRO A 168 1.67 8.66 11.23
C PRO A 168 1.96 8.18 12.66
N LYS A 169 1.41 8.90 13.64
CA LYS A 169 1.42 8.50 15.06
C LYS A 169 0.71 7.16 15.19
N LEU A 170 1.44 6.13 15.62
CA LEU A 170 0.84 4.86 16.03
C LEU A 170 0.06 5.11 17.33
N THR A 171 -1.27 5.06 17.25
CA THR A 171 -2.13 5.06 18.44
C THR A 171 -2.06 3.67 19.07
N ILE A 172 -1.35 3.55 20.19
CA ILE A 172 -1.36 2.34 21.02
C ILE A 172 -2.50 2.53 22.04
N ASN A 173 -3.48 1.62 22.05
CA ASN A 173 -4.56 1.62 23.03
C ASN A 173 -3.98 1.22 24.40
N GLU A 174 -4.10 2.09 25.40
CA GLU A 174 -3.53 1.98 26.76
C GLU A 174 -4.29 1.01 27.70
N GLU A 175 -4.85 -0.09 27.19
CA GLU A 175 -5.39 -1.13 28.05
C GLU A 175 -4.54 -2.39 27.90
N GLN A 176 -3.76 -2.67 28.96
CA GLN A 176 -2.99 -3.89 29.25
C GLN A 176 -1.49 -3.88 28.93
N VAL A 177 -0.69 -3.04 29.60
CA VAL A 177 0.68 -3.43 30.01
C VAL A 177 1.01 -2.81 31.36
N SER A 178 0.99 -3.62 32.43
CA SER A 178 1.69 -3.27 33.68
C SER A 178 3.18 -3.47 33.45
N LEU A 179 3.94 -2.39 33.40
CA LEU A 179 5.40 -2.43 33.35
C LEU A 179 5.93 -2.70 34.77
N GLU A 180 6.25 -3.96 35.07
CA GLU A 180 7.15 -4.29 36.17
C GLU A 180 8.57 -3.84 35.79
N THR A 181 9.10 -2.85 36.49
CA THR A 181 10.47 -2.38 36.28
C THR A 181 11.43 -3.29 37.02
N ASN A 182 11.92 -4.34 36.35
CA ASN A 182 12.98 -5.17 36.90
C ASN A 182 14.33 -4.43 36.78
N THR A 183 14.98 -4.22 37.91
CA THR A 183 16.30 -3.58 38.01
C THR A 183 17.37 -4.41 37.29
N ILE A 184 18.34 -3.70 36.69
CA ILE A 184 19.37 -4.17 35.74
C ILE A 184 20.18 -5.41 36.19
N ASP A 185 20.21 -5.74 37.48
CA ASP A 185 21.02 -6.83 38.02
C ASP A 185 20.49 -8.24 37.72
N GLU A 186 19.20 -8.42 37.41
CA GLU A 186 18.64 -9.74 37.05
C GLU A 186 19.01 -10.22 35.63
N ILE A 187 19.35 -9.28 34.72
CA ILE A 187 19.63 -9.61 33.31
C ILE A 187 20.97 -10.35 33.15
N LYS A 188 21.92 -10.21 34.08
CA LYS A 188 23.24 -10.84 33.97
C LYS A 188 23.23 -12.36 34.17
N HIS A 189 22.20 -12.94 34.79
CA HIS A 189 22.14 -14.38 35.06
C HIS A 189 21.44 -15.23 33.98
N GLN A 190 20.68 -14.62 33.05
CA GLN A 190 19.99 -15.37 32.00
C GLN A 190 20.78 -15.50 30.69
N ILE A 191 21.83 -14.71 30.47
CA ILE A 191 22.56 -14.68 29.19
C ILE A 191 23.58 -15.83 29.03
N LYS A 192 23.84 -16.65 30.07
CA LYS A 192 24.98 -17.60 30.01
C LYS A 192 24.76 -18.87 29.17
N ASN A 193 23.55 -19.22 28.72
CA ASN A 193 23.28 -20.56 28.19
C ASN A 193 22.58 -20.67 26.83
N GLU A 194 22.63 -19.67 25.95
CA GLU A 194 22.19 -19.87 24.56
C GLU A 194 23.20 -19.27 23.57
N LYS A 195 24.13 -20.11 23.11
CA LYS A 195 24.88 -19.83 21.88
C LYS A 195 23.88 -19.84 20.72
N ARG A 196 23.40 -18.67 20.31
CA ARG A 196 22.59 -18.53 19.09
C ARG A 196 23.40 -19.08 17.92
N LYS A 197 22.94 -20.20 17.34
CA LYS A 197 23.45 -20.68 16.06
C LYS A 197 22.88 -19.74 14.99
N ILE A 198 23.76 -18.98 14.36
CA ILE A 198 23.45 -18.24 13.14
C ILE A 198 23.38 -19.30 12.03
N SER A 199 22.17 -19.56 11.54
CA SER A 199 21.99 -20.24 10.25
C SER A 199 21.99 -19.15 9.20
N TRP A 200 22.94 -19.19 8.28
CA TRP A 200 22.75 -18.53 7.01
C TRP A 200 21.63 -19.28 6.30
N GLU A 201 20.65 -18.57 5.76
CA GLU A 201 19.62 -19.14 4.88
C GLU A 201 20.32 -19.98 3.81
N ASP A 202 19.89 -21.23 3.62
CA ASP A 202 20.49 -22.14 2.66
C ASP A 202 20.59 -21.48 1.28
N GLU A 203 21.67 -21.79 0.54
CA GLU A 203 21.94 -21.26 -0.79
C GLU A 203 20.66 -21.26 -1.64
N ILE A 204 20.18 -20.07 -1.98
CA ILE A 204 19.05 -19.89 -2.90
C ILE A 204 19.33 -20.74 -4.13
N ASP A 205 18.46 -21.73 -4.42
CA ASP A 205 18.63 -22.58 -5.59
C ASP A 205 18.48 -21.76 -6.87
N TYR A 206 19.60 -21.24 -7.36
CA TYR A 206 19.69 -20.45 -8.58
C TYR A 206 19.24 -21.26 -9.80
N HIS A 207 19.22 -22.59 -9.73
CA HIS A 207 18.75 -23.45 -10.80
C HIS A 207 17.23 -23.32 -10.98
N GLU A 208 16.46 -23.44 -9.90
CA GLU A 208 15.00 -23.33 -9.95
C GLU A 208 14.58 -21.94 -10.44
N LYS A 209 15.19 -20.88 -9.90
CA LYS A 209 14.94 -19.49 -10.33
C LYS A 209 15.28 -19.25 -11.81
N TYR A 210 16.36 -19.85 -12.31
CA TYR A 210 16.73 -19.76 -13.72
C TYR A 210 15.73 -20.49 -14.62
N ILE A 211 15.25 -21.67 -14.20
CA ILE A 211 14.21 -22.42 -14.92
C ILE A 211 12.93 -21.58 -15.01
N THR A 212 12.45 -21.03 -13.89
CA THR A 212 11.22 -20.22 -13.89
C THR A 212 11.35 -18.98 -14.77
N LEU A 213 12.52 -18.32 -14.75
CA LEU A 213 12.78 -17.14 -15.58
C LEU A 213 12.78 -17.50 -17.07
N LYS A 214 13.38 -18.63 -17.44
CA LYS A 214 13.43 -19.11 -18.82
C LYS A 214 12.02 -19.46 -19.34
N GLU A 215 11.21 -20.13 -18.53
CA GLU A 215 9.82 -20.45 -18.86
C GLU A 215 8.98 -19.19 -19.04
N ASN A 216 9.11 -18.22 -18.13
CA ASN A 216 8.42 -16.93 -18.23
C ASN A 216 8.77 -16.17 -19.52
N TYR A 217 10.06 -16.18 -19.91
CA TYR A 217 10.51 -15.51 -21.12
C TYR A 217 9.99 -16.20 -22.39
N SER A 218 9.94 -17.54 -22.39
CA SER A 218 9.35 -18.30 -23.49
C SER A 218 7.87 -17.99 -23.66
N MET A 219 7.11 -17.91 -22.55
CA MET A 219 5.69 -17.57 -22.59
C MET A 219 5.44 -16.15 -23.12
N LEU A 220 6.26 -15.18 -22.71
CA LEU A 220 6.15 -13.80 -23.20
C LEU A 220 6.41 -13.71 -24.72
N TYR A 221 7.34 -14.52 -25.22
CA TYR A 221 7.66 -14.56 -26.64
C TYR A 221 6.51 -15.15 -27.48
N GLU A 222 5.89 -16.22 -27.01
CA GLU A 222 4.72 -16.82 -27.67
C GLU A 222 3.52 -15.86 -27.69
N ASP A 223 3.26 -15.16 -26.59
CA ASP A 223 2.18 -14.16 -26.50
C ASP A 223 2.42 -12.99 -27.47
N TYR A 224 3.67 -12.53 -27.59
CA TYR A 224 4.05 -11.53 -28.59
C TYR A 224 3.83 -12.00 -30.04
N LEU A 225 4.18 -13.26 -30.35
CA LEU A 225 3.94 -13.84 -31.67
C LEU A 225 2.44 -13.95 -31.98
N GLN A 226 1.63 -14.41 -31.03
CA GLN A 226 0.17 -14.47 -31.19
C GLN A 226 -0.43 -13.08 -31.41
N MET A 227 -0.01 -12.08 -30.63
CA MET A 227 -0.46 -10.69 -30.81
C MET A 227 -0.08 -10.14 -32.20
N LYS A 228 1.11 -10.49 -32.71
CA LYS A 228 1.55 -10.06 -34.04
C LYS A 228 0.76 -10.75 -35.16
N MET A 229 0.43 -12.04 -35.02
CA MET A 229 -0.38 -12.79 -35.98
C MET A 229 -1.82 -12.29 -36.03
N ASN A 230 -2.40 -11.93 -34.88
CA ASN A 230 -3.76 -11.40 -34.79
C ASN A 230 -3.92 -9.97 -35.34
N LYS A 231 -2.81 -9.26 -35.63
CA LYS A 231 -2.82 -7.93 -36.27
C LYS A 231 -2.68 -7.95 -37.80
N ILE A 232 -2.55 -9.13 -38.42
CA ILE A 232 -2.32 -9.31 -39.87
C ILE A 232 -3.62 -9.72 -40.62
N ILE A 233 -4.77 -9.75 -39.94
CA ILE A 233 -6.11 -9.94 -40.54
C ILE A 233 -6.92 -8.67 -40.29
#